data_AF-A0A1D7TIU0-F1
#
_entry.id   AF-A0A1D7TIU0-F1
#
_cell.length_a   1.000
_cell.length_b   1.000
_cell.length_c   1.000
_cell.angle_alpha   90.00
_cell.angle_beta   90.00
_cell.angle_gamma   90.00
#
_symmetry.space_group_name_H-M   'P 1'
#
loop_
_entity.id
_entity.type
_entity.pdbx_description
1 polymer ?
#
loop_
_entity_poly.entity_id
_entity_poly.type
_entity_poly.pdbx_seq_one_letter_code
_entity_poly.pdbx_strand_id
1 'polypeptide(L)'
;MQQLNEQLLITFECVSAIGTSLQLREMMEHFLKVFSRKMGALASIYWTYDTKTHTYKQLCLNGKKAYQALFVTPSFAAPLQSIYFDQSSGKHLLHVKVGEDWIGLIFQASETEIELIKAIIASFESKLENAVHACKNHLELIEINQTLERRVEEEVLKNREKDQHILQQSRLAQMGEMISMIAHQWRQPLGSISAVAASIKLKTSLNRFDYTTPEGIETSKLFLGEAMSKIESYVQFLTHTIDDFRNFFKPNKQKESVTLAQLVNRTLEIIGKALEINGITINVETRSNHELFTYANEVTQVILNILKNAEDVIKEREIKRAQILITIENEGSWQIISIEDNAGGIPESVLPHIFEPYFSTKSEKNGTGLGLYMSKTIIEEHCGGEILASNTSMGAKFTIKLQEG
;
A
#
# COMPACT_ATOMS: atom_id res chain seq x y z
N MET A 1 33.28 -15.24 62.93
CA MET A 1 34.05 -14.43 61.97
C MET A 1 34.41 -15.23 60.72
N GLN A 2 35.15 -16.34 60.83
CA GLN A 2 35.58 -17.13 59.67
C GLN A 2 34.42 -17.78 58.88
N GLN A 3 33.46 -18.37 59.58
CA GLN A 3 32.27 -19.02 58.98
C GLN A 3 31.31 -18.04 58.28
N LEU A 4 31.22 -16.80 58.79
CA LEU A 4 30.39 -15.73 58.20
C LEU A 4 31.02 -15.20 56.90
N ASN A 5 32.34 -15.05 56.85
CA ASN A 5 33.05 -14.65 55.64
C ASN A 5 32.95 -15.69 54.52
N GLU A 6 32.97 -16.98 54.88
CA GLU A 6 32.80 -18.07 53.94
C GLU A 6 31.38 -18.11 53.36
N GLN A 7 30.36 -17.90 54.19
CA GLN A 7 28.96 -17.78 53.77
C GLN A 7 28.74 -16.62 52.78
N LEU A 8 29.35 -15.46 53.04
CA LEU A 8 29.24 -14.27 52.19
C LEU A 8 29.92 -14.47 50.82
N LEU A 9 31.08 -15.11 50.80
CA LEU A 9 31.82 -15.40 49.57
C LEU A 9 31.05 -16.37 48.67
N ILE A 10 30.48 -17.43 49.24
CA ILE A 10 29.67 -18.40 48.48
C ILE A 10 28.42 -17.72 47.92
N THR A 11 27.74 -16.91 48.74
CA THR A 11 26.54 -16.16 48.31
C THR A 11 26.87 -15.24 47.14
N PHE A 12 27.99 -14.50 47.19
CA PHE A 12 28.41 -13.61 46.11
C PHE A 12 28.66 -14.36 44.79
N GLU A 13 29.40 -15.46 44.82
CA GLU A 13 29.67 -16.25 43.61
C GLU A 13 28.39 -16.86 43.01
N CYS A 14 27.47 -17.33 43.85
CA CYS A 14 26.19 -17.87 43.40
C CYS A 14 25.32 -16.79 42.76
N VAL A 15 25.23 -15.60 43.37
CA VAL A 15 24.52 -14.45 42.79
C VAL A 15 25.14 -14.01 41.47
N SER A 16 26.47 -14.00 41.36
CA SER A 16 27.15 -13.69 40.11
C SER A 16 26.84 -14.72 39.01
N ALA A 17 26.69 -16.00 39.36
CA ALA A 17 26.34 -17.06 38.40
C ALA A 17 24.90 -16.95 37.88
N ILE A 18 23.98 -16.40 38.68
CA ILE A 18 22.57 -16.15 38.29
C ILE A 18 22.47 -15.08 37.19
N GLY A 19 23.41 -14.14 37.12
CA GLY A 19 23.38 -13.03 36.16
C GLY A 19 24.03 -13.30 34.80
N THR A 20 24.47 -14.52 34.49
CA THR A 20 25.36 -14.75 33.34
C THR A 20 24.68 -14.94 31.99
N SER A 21 23.39 -15.24 31.94
CA SER A 21 22.65 -15.44 30.69
C SER A 21 21.16 -15.14 30.88
N LEU A 22 20.50 -14.66 29.81
CA LEU A 22 19.04 -14.59 29.71
C LEU A 22 18.42 -15.90 29.21
N GLN A 23 19.25 -16.90 28.88
CA GLN A 23 18.80 -18.24 28.58
C GLN A 23 18.73 -19.06 29.85
N LEU A 24 17.51 -19.49 30.21
CA LEU A 24 17.24 -20.20 31.47
C LEU A 24 18.13 -21.43 31.67
N ARG A 25 18.36 -22.23 30.62
CA ARG A 25 19.21 -23.42 30.68
C ARG A 25 20.66 -23.06 31.02
N GLU A 26 21.26 -22.12 30.30
CA GLU A 26 22.66 -21.73 30.48
C GLU A 26 22.89 -21.12 31.87
N MET A 27 21.99 -20.22 32.27
CA MET A 27 22.00 -19.61 33.60
C MET A 27 21.95 -20.68 34.69
N MET A 28 21.00 -21.61 34.61
CA MET A 28 20.85 -22.67 35.62
C MET A 28 21.98 -23.69 35.61
N GLU A 29 22.50 -24.08 34.44
CA GLU A 29 23.67 -24.95 34.34
C GLU A 29 24.90 -24.32 35.01
N HIS A 30 25.14 -23.03 34.77
CA HIS A 30 26.24 -22.31 35.40
C HIS A 30 26.03 -22.17 36.92
N PHE A 31 24.84 -21.74 37.35
CA PHE A 31 24.49 -21.61 38.75
C PHE A 31 24.65 -22.93 39.51
N LEU A 32 24.07 -24.03 39.02
CA LEU A 32 24.16 -25.34 39.67
C LEU A 32 25.61 -25.85 39.73
N LYS A 33 26.43 -25.56 38.72
CA LYS A 33 27.85 -25.93 38.72
C LYS A 33 28.63 -25.16 39.79
N VAL A 34 28.42 -23.85 39.90
CA VAL A 34 29.08 -23.00 40.91
C VAL A 34 28.64 -23.41 42.31
N PHE A 35 27.32 -23.54 42.52
CA PHE A 35 26.74 -23.91 43.81
C PHE A 35 27.20 -25.29 44.28
N SER A 36 27.10 -26.31 43.42
CA SER A 36 27.51 -27.68 43.78
C SER A 36 29.00 -27.79 44.08
N ARG A 37 29.85 -27.03 43.38
CA ARG A 37 31.30 -26.98 43.67
C ARG A 37 31.59 -26.35 45.03
N LYS A 38 30.87 -25.28 45.39
CA LYS A 38 31.10 -24.52 46.62
C LYS A 38 30.52 -25.20 47.86
N MET A 39 29.38 -25.86 47.71
CA MET A 39 28.68 -26.54 48.81
C MET A 39 28.99 -28.04 48.91
N GLY A 40 29.82 -28.58 48.01
CA GLY A 40 30.15 -30.01 48.02
C GLY A 40 28.97 -30.92 47.64
N ALA A 41 28.01 -30.43 46.83
CA ALA A 41 26.90 -31.25 46.39
C ALA A 41 27.40 -32.36 45.43
N LEU A 42 26.97 -33.59 45.68
CA LEU A 42 27.32 -34.77 44.86
C LEU A 42 26.64 -34.75 43.50
N ALA A 43 25.41 -34.23 43.47
CA ALA A 43 24.64 -33.96 42.27
C ALA A 43 23.60 -32.87 42.52
N SER A 44 23.21 -32.19 41.44
CA SER A 44 22.20 -31.15 41.42
C SER A 44 21.39 -31.22 40.14
N ILE A 45 20.09 -31.01 40.22
CA ILE A 45 19.15 -31.07 39.09
C ILE A 45 18.21 -29.87 39.17
N TYR A 46 17.76 -29.38 38.02
CA TYR A 46 16.71 -28.37 37.95
C TYR A 46 15.58 -28.84 37.04
N TRP A 47 14.37 -28.71 37.56
CA TRP A 47 13.13 -29.02 36.87
C TRP A 47 12.36 -27.73 36.61
N THR A 48 12.05 -27.48 35.35
CA THR A 48 11.13 -26.40 34.97
C THR A 48 9.70 -26.94 34.90
N TYR A 49 8.75 -26.18 35.42
CA TYR A 49 7.33 -26.43 35.19
C TYR A 49 6.96 -25.99 33.77
N ASP A 50 6.26 -26.85 33.06
CA ASP A 50 5.66 -26.56 31.76
C ASP A 50 4.17 -26.31 31.96
N THR A 51 3.75 -25.04 31.79
CA THR A 51 2.36 -24.61 31.97
C THR A 51 1.42 -25.17 30.91
N LYS A 52 1.93 -25.55 29.73
CA LYS A 52 1.12 -26.15 28.66
C LYS A 52 0.80 -27.61 28.97
N THR A 53 1.81 -28.38 29.42
CA THR A 53 1.65 -29.82 29.70
C THR A 53 1.32 -30.14 31.16
N HIS A 54 1.37 -29.15 32.06
CA HIS A 54 1.18 -29.30 33.51
C HIS A 54 2.13 -30.34 34.14
N THR A 55 3.36 -30.44 33.62
CA THR A 55 4.37 -31.42 34.06
C THR A 55 5.74 -30.78 34.29
N TYR A 56 6.53 -31.40 35.15
CA TYR A 56 7.92 -31.00 35.37
C TYR A 56 8.85 -31.67 34.36
N LYS A 57 9.67 -30.86 33.69
CA LYS A 57 10.71 -31.33 32.77
C LYS A 57 12.08 -31.05 33.37
N GLN A 58 12.94 -32.07 33.37
CA GLN A 58 14.35 -31.88 33.72
C GLN A 58 15.02 -30.98 32.69
N LEU A 59 15.48 -29.81 33.11
CA LEU A 59 16.17 -28.88 32.23
C LEU A 59 17.69 -29.13 32.26
N CYS A 60 18.27 -29.26 33.45
CA CYS A 60 19.70 -29.53 33.60
C CYS A 60 20.01 -30.46 34.78
N LEU A 61 21.13 -31.18 34.68
CA LEU A 61 21.69 -32.08 35.69
C LEU A 61 23.20 -31.86 35.74
N ASN A 62 23.76 -31.72 36.94
CA ASN A 62 25.17 -31.58 37.20
C ASN A 62 25.59 -32.60 38.28
N GLY A 63 26.67 -33.36 38.05
CA GLY A 63 27.10 -34.46 38.91
C GLY A 63 27.11 -35.83 38.21
N LYS A 64 27.50 -36.89 38.93
CA LYS A 64 27.57 -38.25 38.36
C LYS A 64 26.16 -38.79 38.08
N LYS A 65 25.94 -39.36 36.88
CA LYS A 65 24.67 -40.00 36.49
C LYS A 65 24.16 -41.05 37.48
N ALA A 66 25.06 -41.72 38.21
CA ALA A 66 24.70 -42.69 39.25
C ALA A 66 23.79 -42.11 40.35
N TYR A 67 23.84 -40.79 40.60
CA TYR A 67 22.98 -40.12 41.57
C TYR A 67 21.65 -39.64 40.97
N GLN A 68 21.47 -39.73 39.64
CA GLN A 68 20.22 -39.30 38.98
C GLN A 68 19.03 -40.14 39.44
N ALA A 69 19.24 -41.44 39.69
CA ALA A 69 18.21 -42.36 40.18
C ALA A 69 17.72 -42.05 41.60
N LEU A 70 18.46 -41.23 42.36
CA LEU A 70 18.07 -40.81 43.72
C LEU A 70 17.16 -39.59 43.72
N PHE A 71 17.07 -38.86 42.60
CA PHE A 71 16.17 -37.73 42.50
C PHE A 71 14.74 -38.20 42.26
N VAL A 72 13.83 -37.80 43.15
CA VAL A 72 12.39 -37.95 42.97
C VAL A 72 11.85 -36.61 42.51
N THR A 73 11.17 -36.57 41.37
CA THR A 73 10.54 -35.33 40.90
C THR A 73 9.51 -34.85 41.93
N PRO A 74 9.65 -33.63 42.46
CA PRO A 74 8.70 -33.10 43.44
C PRO A 74 7.31 -32.87 42.82
N SER A 75 6.26 -33.05 43.62
CA SER A 75 4.90 -32.70 43.22
C SER A 75 4.68 -31.19 43.37
N PHE A 76 3.72 -30.64 42.62
CA PHE A 76 3.39 -29.21 42.69
C PHE A 76 2.98 -28.77 44.12
N ALA A 77 2.39 -29.67 44.90
CA ALA A 77 1.92 -29.45 46.27
C ALA A 77 3.00 -29.70 47.36
N ALA A 78 4.24 -30.01 46.98
CA ALA A 78 5.31 -30.23 47.96
C ALA A 78 5.68 -28.95 48.74
N PRO A 79 6.15 -29.07 50.00
CA PRO A 79 6.58 -27.92 50.81
C PRO A 79 7.73 -27.14 50.15
N LEU A 80 7.74 -25.80 50.29
CA LEU A 80 8.74 -24.88 49.69
C LEU A 80 10.19 -25.36 49.80
N GLN A 81 10.54 -25.95 50.94
CA GLN A 81 11.80 -26.65 51.13
C GLN A 81 11.53 -27.97 51.86
N SER A 82 12.07 -29.06 51.33
CA SER A 82 11.96 -30.38 51.97
C SER A 82 13.30 -31.10 51.92
N ILE A 83 13.75 -31.57 53.09
CA ILE A 83 14.96 -32.39 53.22
C ILE A 83 14.53 -33.80 53.57
N TYR A 84 15.02 -34.76 52.78
CA TYR A 84 14.84 -36.18 53.03
C TYR A 84 16.22 -36.80 53.27
N PHE A 85 16.36 -37.52 54.37
CA PHE A 85 17.52 -38.37 54.59
C PHE A 85 17.21 -39.77 54.08
N ASP A 86 17.99 -40.23 53.11
CA ASP A 86 17.89 -41.59 52.60
C ASP A 86 18.80 -42.50 53.43
N GLN A 87 18.18 -43.29 54.31
CA GLN A 87 18.88 -44.25 55.18
C GLN A 87 19.62 -45.32 54.39
N SER A 88 19.21 -45.63 53.15
CA SER A 88 19.83 -46.67 52.32
C SER A 88 21.13 -46.22 51.67
N SER A 89 21.23 -44.94 51.30
CA SER A 89 22.42 -44.38 50.65
C SER A 89 23.27 -43.48 51.57
N GLY A 90 22.77 -43.14 52.76
CA GLY A 90 23.43 -42.27 53.74
C GLY A 90 23.54 -40.81 53.28
N LYS A 91 22.60 -40.35 52.44
CA LYS A 91 22.65 -39.03 51.79
C LYS A 91 21.42 -38.20 52.10
N HIS A 92 21.59 -36.90 52.04
CA HIS A 92 20.51 -35.92 52.16
C HIS A 92 20.10 -35.45 50.77
N LEU A 93 18.81 -35.52 50.49
CA LEU A 93 18.15 -34.94 49.33
C LEU A 93 17.44 -33.66 49.76
N LEU A 94 17.84 -32.52 49.20
CA LEU A 94 17.22 -31.22 49.43
C LEU A 94 16.49 -30.78 48.17
N HIS A 95 15.20 -30.51 48.30
CA HIS A 95 14.42 -29.83 47.27
C HIS A 95 14.19 -28.37 47.68
N VAL A 96 14.45 -27.47 46.74
CA VAL A 96 14.24 -26.02 46.86
C VAL A 96 13.29 -25.59 45.76
N LYS A 97 12.18 -24.97 46.14
CA LYS A 97 11.25 -24.38 45.17
C LYS A 97 11.82 -23.04 44.69
N VAL A 98 11.68 -22.75 43.41
CA VAL A 98 12.09 -21.47 42.80
C VAL A 98 10.92 -21.02 41.92
N GLY A 99 10.03 -20.21 42.48
CA GLY A 99 8.75 -19.89 41.85
C GLY A 99 7.90 -21.16 41.62
N GLU A 100 7.65 -21.52 40.37
CA GLU A 100 6.95 -22.76 40.01
C GLU A 100 7.89 -23.95 39.78
N ASP A 101 9.19 -23.70 39.70
CA ASP A 101 10.23 -24.66 39.36
C ASP A 101 10.87 -25.27 40.60
N TRP A 102 11.73 -26.28 40.41
CA TRP A 102 12.40 -26.96 41.50
C TRP A 102 13.88 -27.19 41.24
N ILE A 103 14.68 -27.06 42.29
CA ILE A 103 16.06 -27.51 42.34
C ILE A 103 16.15 -28.70 43.29
N GLY A 104 16.77 -29.77 42.84
CA GLY A 104 17.14 -30.91 43.67
C GLY A 104 18.64 -30.94 43.90
N LEU A 105 19.07 -31.20 45.14
CA LEU A 105 20.47 -31.26 45.55
C LEU A 105 20.70 -32.50 46.39
N ILE A 106 21.80 -33.22 46.14
CA ILE A 106 22.21 -34.38 46.93
C ILE A 106 23.51 -34.07 47.65
N PHE A 107 23.51 -34.26 48.96
CA PHE A 107 24.66 -34.02 49.84
C PHE A 107 24.99 -35.25 50.69
N GLN A 108 26.24 -35.32 51.11
CA GLN A 108 26.68 -36.14 52.22
C GLN A 108 27.30 -35.17 53.24
N ALA A 109 26.51 -34.76 54.23
CA ALA A 109 26.83 -33.66 55.12
C ALA A 109 26.28 -33.95 56.53
N SER A 110 26.92 -33.39 57.54
CA SER A 110 26.44 -33.37 58.93
C SER A 110 25.23 -32.44 59.11
N GLU A 111 24.49 -32.59 60.20
CA GLU A 111 23.34 -31.72 60.50
C GLU A 111 23.72 -30.23 60.54
N THR A 112 24.91 -29.88 61.05
CA THR A 112 25.39 -28.50 61.08
C THR A 112 25.71 -27.92 59.70
N GLU A 113 26.19 -28.75 58.77
CA GLU A 113 26.47 -28.33 57.39
C GLU A 113 25.16 -28.13 56.61
N ILE A 114 24.13 -28.91 56.91
CA ILE A 114 22.79 -28.76 56.30
C ILE A 114 22.16 -27.43 56.67
N GLU A 115 22.25 -27.00 57.94
CA GLU A 115 21.74 -25.69 58.36
C GLU A 115 22.47 -24.53 57.67
N LEU A 116 23.79 -24.65 57.45
CA LEU A 116 24.55 -23.68 56.67
C LEU A 116 24.08 -23.63 55.20
N ILE A 117 23.84 -24.79 54.57
CA ILE A 117 23.30 -24.89 53.20
C ILE A 117 21.95 -24.18 53.09
N LYS A 118 21.03 -24.41 54.03
CA LYS A 118 19.72 -23.74 54.06
C LYS A 118 19.87 -22.22 54.16
N ALA A 119 20.73 -21.74 55.07
CA ALA A 119 20.95 -20.32 55.28
C ALA A 119 21.55 -19.63 54.03
N ILE A 120 22.42 -20.32 53.29
CA ILE A 120 22.99 -19.83 52.03
C ILE A 120 21.94 -19.80 50.92
N ILE A 121 21.11 -20.83 50.78
CA ILE A 121 20.04 -20.85 49.77
C ILE A 121 19.06 -19.70 50.02
N ALA A 122 18.63 -19.52 51.27
CA ALA A 122 17.72 -18.45 51.66
C ALA A 122 18.28 -17.04 51.38
N SER A 123 19.62 -16.87 51.34
CA SER A 123 20.24 -15.56 51.11
C SER A 123 20.17 -15.07 49.66
N PHE A 124 19.95 -15.98 48.70
CA PHE A 124 19.87 -15.64 47.27
C PHE A 124 18.58 -16.13 46.57
N GLU A 125 17.69 -16.83 47.27
CA GLU A 125 16.45 -17.42 46.74
C GLU A 125 15.63 -16.42 45.91
N SER A 126 15.30 -15.25 46.49
CA SER A 126 14.52 -14.21 45.79
C SER A 126 15.21 -13.69 44.52
N LYS A 127 16.55 -13.60 44.50
CA LYS A 127 17.28 -13.18 43.29
C LYS A 127 17.23 -14.25 42.21
N LEU A 128 17.34 -15.52 42.60
CA LEU A 128 17.24 -16.66 41.69
C LEU A 128 15.83 -16.73 41.07
N GLU A 129 14.79 -16.57 41.87
CA GLU A 129 13.40 -16.54 41.40
C GLU A 129 13.17 -15.42 40.38
N ASN A 130 13.62 -14.19 40.69
CA ASN A 130 13.49 -13.05 39.78
C ASN A 130 14.23 -13.28 38.45
N ALA A 131 15.41 -13.89 38.49
CA ALA A 131 16.19 -14.17 37.29
C ALA A 131 15.55 -15.27 36.43
N VAL A 132 15.04 -16.35 37.05
CA VAL A 132 14.27 -17.39 36.36
C VAL A 132 13.04 -16.79 35.68
N HIS A 133 12.30 -15.95 36.40
CA HIS A 133 11.11 -15.28 35.85
C HIS A 133 11.47 -14.36 34.67
N ALA A 134 12.55 -13.58 34.79
CA ALA A 134 13.04 -12.71 33.71
C ALA A 134 13.43 -13.51 32.45
N CYS A 135 14.10 -14.65 32.61
CA CYS A 135 14.46 -15.53 31.49
C CYS A 135 13.22 -16.08 30.77
N LYS A 136 12.19 -16.50 31.53
CA LYS A 136 10.94 -17.02 30.96
C LYS A 136 10.17 -15.93 30.20
N ASN A 137 10.01 -14.74 30.79
CA ASN A 137 9.33 -13.61 30.14
C ASN A 137 10.05 -13.15 28.87
N HIS A 138 11.38 -13.18 28.85
CA HIS A 138 12.16 -12.83 27.66
C HIS A 138 11.90 -13.79 26.49
N LEU A 139 11.82 -15.09 26.77
CA LEU A 139 11.49 -16.11 25.76
C LEU A 139 10.08 -15.92 25.20
N GLU A 140 9.09 -15.67 26.07
CA GLU A 140 7.70 -15.41 25.65
C GLU A 140 7.61 -14.15 24.77
N LEU A 141 8.31 -13.08 25.13
CA LEU A 141 8.32 -11.84 24.36
C LEU A 141 8.90 -12.05 22.95
N ILE A 142 9.97 -12.84 22.82
CA ILE A 142 10.55 -13.17 21.51
C ILE A 142 9.54 -13.96 20.66
N GLU A 143 8.88 -14.97 21.23
CA GLU A 143 7.89 -15.79 20.52
C GLU A 143 6.70 -14.94 20.02
N ILE A 144 6.24 -14.01 20.87
CA ILE A 144 5.16 -13.08 20.53
C ILE A 144 5.59 -12.13 19.41
N ASN A 145 6.77 -11.51 19.50
CA ASN A 145 7.26 -10.58 18.48
C ASN A 145 7.41 -11.26 17.12
N GLN A 146 8.03 -12.44 17.06
CA GLN A 146 8.16 -13.20 15.81
C GLN A 146 6.79 -13.56 15.20
N THR A 147 5.83 -13.92 16.06
CA THR A 147 4.47 -14.22 15.60
C THR A 147 3.75 -12.98 15.07
N LEU A 148 3.94 -11.83 15.72
CA LEU A 148 3.38 -10.55 15.29
C LEU A 148 3.98 -10.08 13.97
N GLU A 149 5.30 -10.13 13.82
CA GLU A 149 6.01 -9.77 12.57
C GLU A 149 5.47 -10.58 11.39
N ARG A 150 5.37 -11.91 11.54
CA ARG A 150 4.80 -12.77 10.50
C ARG A 150 3.35 -12.41 10.15
N ARG A 151 2.51 -12.12 11.14
CA ARG A 151 1.11 -11.71 10.90
C ARG A 151 1.02 -10.37 10.18
N VAL A 152 1.88 -9.42 10.52
CA VAL A 152 1.94 -8.11 9.86
C VAL A 152 2.33 -8.29 8.39
N GLU A 153 3.37 -9.08 8.10
CA GLU A 153 3.78 -9.37 6.72
C GLU A 153 2.66 -10.04 5.91
N GLU A 154 1.99 -11.04 6.47
CA GLU A 154 0.86 -11.72 5.84
C GLU A 154 -0.30 -10.76 5.54
N GLU A 155 -0.67 -9.89 6.48
CA GLU A 155 -1.75 -8.92 6.27
C GLU A 155 -1.36 -7.80 5.29
N VAL A 156 -0.10 -7.35 5.29
CA VAL A 156 0.40 -6.39 4.29
C VAL A 156 0.33 -6.98 2.89
N LEU A 157 0.73 -8.24 2.72
CA LEU A 157 0.66 -8.92 1.43
C LEU A 157 -0.80 -9.07 0.96
N LYS A 158 -1.69 -9.54 1.85
CA LYS A 158 -3.13 -9.64 1.55
C LYS A 158 -3.75 -8.30 1.20
N ASN A 159 -3.38 -7.21 1.89
CA ASN A 159 -3.88 -5.88 1.54
C ASN A 159 -3.40 -5.45 0.16
N ARG A 160 -2.12 -5.67 -0.18
CA ARG A 160 -1.61 -5.37 -1.53
C ARG A 160 -2.34 -6.17 -2.62
N GLU A 161 -2.62 -7.45 -2.39
CA GLU A 161 -3.41 -8.27 -3.31
C GLU A 161 -4.85 -7.74 -3.44
N LYS A 162 -5.49 -7.38 -2.33
CA LYS A 162 -6.82 -6.75 -2.34
C LYS A 162 -6.81 -5.43 -3.10
N ASP A 163 -5.81 -4.58 -2.90
CA ASP A 163 -5.66 -3.30 -3.61
C ASP A 163 -5.51 -3.53 -5.11
N GLN A 164 -4.71 -4.51 -5.52
CA GLN A 164 -4.59 -4.90 -6.93
C GLN A 164 -5.91 -5.42 -7.51
N HIS A 165 -6.65 -6.24 -6.76
CA HIS A 165 -7.96 -6.72 -7.17
C HIS A 165 -9.00 -5.60 -7.25
N ILE A 166 -9.01 -4.67 -6.30
CA ILE A 166 -9.87 -3.49 -6.32
C ILE A 166 -9.53 -2.61 -7.53
N LEU A 167 -8.25 -2.40 -7.83
CA LEU A 167 -7.80 -1.63 -8.98
C LEU A 167 -8.21 -2.30 -10.30
N GLN A 168 -8.12 -3.63 -10.38
CA GLN A 168 -8.58 -4.40 -11.53
C GLN A 168 -10.11 -4.36 -11.67
N GLN A 169 -10.86 -4.49 -10.57
CA GLN A 169 -12.32 -4.39 -10.56
C GLN A 169 -12.79 -2.98 -10.95
N SER A 170 -12.14 -1.95 -10.43
CA SER A 170 -12.36 -0.55 -10.80
C SER A 170 -12.13 -0.36 -12.30
N ARG A 171 -11.03 -0.89 -12.84
CA ARG A 171 -10.74 -0.84 -14.29
C ARG A 171 -11.81 -1.55 -15.12
N LEU A 172 -12.30 -2.70 -14.68
CA LEU A 172 -13.36 -3.45 -15.37
C LEU A 172 -14.72 -2.73 -15.31
N ALA A 173 -15.07 -2.14 -14.17
CA ALA A 173 -16.28 -1.34 -14.01
C ALA A 173 -16.25 -0.10 -14.92
N GLN A 174 -15.14 0.63 -14.92
CA GLN A 174 -14.91 1.76 -15.84
C GLN A 174 -15.00 1.34 -17.31
N MET A 175 -14.47 0.15 -17.65
CA MET A 175 -14.60 -0.40 -19.01
C MET A 175 -16.05 -0.68 -19.38
N GLY A 176 -16.85 -1.24 -18.46
CA GLY A 176 -18.29 -1.48 -18.68
C GLY A 176 -19.08 -0.20 -18.94
N GLU A 177 -18.84 0.85 -18.14
CA GLU A 177 -19.47 2.15 -18.32
C GLU A 177 -19.04 2.85 -19.63
N MET A 178 -17.76 2.76 -19.97
CA MET A 178 -17.22 3.34 -21.21
C MET A 178 -17.76 2.63 -22.44
N ILE A 179 -17.94 1.30 -22.41
CA ILE A 179 -18.60 0.54 -23.50
C ILE A 179 -20.05 1.02 -23.68
N SER A 180 -20.77 1.24 -22.58
CA SER A 180 -22.13 1.78 -22.62
C SER A 180 -22.17 3.18 -23.26
N MET A 181 -21.23 4.05 -22.89
CA MET A 181 -21.07 5.39 -23.47
C MET A 181 -20.73 5.36 -24.96
N ILE A 182 -19.83 4.47 -25.39
CA ILE A 182 -19.46 4.29 -26.80
C ILE A 182 -20.66 3.83 -27.62
N ALA A 183 -21.40 2.83 -27.12
CA ALA A 183 -22.62 2.37 -27.78
C ALA A 183 -23.63 3.51 -27.97
N HIS A 184 -23.71 4.44 -27.01
CA HIS A 184 -24.54 5.64 -27.13
C HIS A 184 -23.99 6.64 -28.16
N GLN A 185 -22.69 6.94 -28.12
CA GLN A 185 -22.03 7.87 -29.03
C GLN A 185 -22.02 7.38 -30.48
N TRP A 186 -21.97 6.07 -30.72
CA TRP A 186 -22.07 5.49 -32.07
C TRP A 186 -23.47 5.60 -32.67
N ARG A 187 -24.51 5.61 -31.84
CA ARG A 187 -25.90 5.70 -32.30
C ARG A 187 -26.15 7.01 -33.06
N GLN A 188 -25.46 8.09 -32.69
CA GLN A 188 -25.59 9.42 -33.33
C GLN A 188 -25.07 9.47 -34.78
N PRO A 189 -23.78 9.19 -35.09
CA PRO A 189 -23.28 9.17 -36.47
C PRO A 189 -23.98 8.09 -37.31
N LEU A 190 -24.35 6.93 -36.74
CA LEU A 190 -25.16 5.93 -37.44
C LEU A 190 -26.55 6.47 -37.82
N GLY A 191 -27.19 7.23 -36.93
CA GLY A 191 -28.43 7.95 -37.21
C GLY A 191 -28.27 8.98 -38.32
N SER A 192 -27.18 9.76 -38.29
CA SER A 192 -26.88 10.75 -39.32
C SER A 192 -26.58 10.11 -40.68
N ILE A 193 -25.80 9.02 -40.73
CA ILE A 193 -25.59 8.23 -41.94
C ILE A 193 -26.93 7.74 -42.50
N SER A 194 -27.80 7.21 -41.64
CA SER A 194 -29.13 6.74 -42.03
C SER A 194 -30.00 7.87 -42.61
N ALA A 195 -29.95 9.07 -42.03
CA ALA A 195 -30.68 10.23 -42.51
C ALA A 195 -30.17 10.74 -43.87
N VAL A 196 -28.85 10.75 -44.07
CA VAL A 196 -28.24 11.11 -45.36
C VAL A 196 -28.63 10.07 -46.43
N ALA A 197 -28.53 8.78 -46.12
CA ALA A 197 -28.96 7.71 -47.01
C ALA A 197 -30.46 7.80 -47.36
N ALA A 198 -31.32 8.09 -46.38
CA ALA A 198 -32.74 8.31 -46.59
C ALA A 198 -33.02 9.53 -47.48
N SER A 199 -32.24 10.60 -47.35
CA SER A 199 -32.37 11.80 -48.17
C SER A 199 -32.01 11.54 -49.63
N ILE A 200 -30.95 10.77 -49.89
CA ILE A 200 -30.61 10.29 -51.24
C ILE A 200 -31.77 9.46 -51.79
N LYS A 201 -32.23 8.44 -51.04
CA LYS A 201 -33.31 7.54 -51.45
C LYS A 201 -34.59 8.31 -51.80
N LEU A 202 -34.97 9.29 -50.98
CA LEU A 202 -36.17 10.11 -51.19
C LEU A 202 -36.06 10.95 -52.48
N LYS A 203 -34.93 11.62 -52.72
CA LYS A 203 -34.71 12.37 -53.97
C LYS A 203 -34.77 11.46 -55.19
N THR A 204 -34.21 10.25 -55.10
CA THR A 204 -34.27 9.24 -56.17
C THR A 204 -35.73 8.82 -56.43
N SER A 205 -36.48 8.44 -55.40
CA SER A 205 -37.86 7.96 -55.55
C SER A 205 -38.83 9.04 -56.06
N LEU A 206 -38.55 10.31 -55.80
CA LEU A 206 -39.35 11.43 -56.28
C LEU A 206 -38.89 11.99 -57.65
N ASN A 207 -37.93 11.35 -58.32
CA ASN A 207 -37.30 11.84 -59.56
C ASN A 207 -36.86 13.31 -59.47
N ARG A 208 -36.31 13.71 -58.31
CA ARG A 208 -35.86 15.10 -58.04
C ARG A 208 -34.40 15.35 -58.44
N PHE A 209 -33.75 14.38 -59.07
CA PHE A 209 -32.48 14.59 -59.72
C PHE A 209 -32.73 15.01 -61.17
N ASP A 210 -32.29 16.21 -61.51
CA ASP A 210 -32.34 16.68 -62.89
C ASP A 210 -31.03 16.30 -63.58
N TYR A 211 -31.11 15.46 -64.59
CA TYR A 211 -29.98 15.08 -65.44
C TYR A 211 -30.13 15.56 -66.88
N THR A 212 -31.10 16.44 -67.14
CA THR A 212 -31.51 16.89 -68.47
C THR A 212 -30.92 18.24 -68.85
N THR A 213 -30.70 19.11 -67.86
CA THR A 213 -30.08 20.42 -68.03
C THR A 213 -28.65 20.46 -67.50
N PRO A 214 -27.74 21.28 -68.07
CA PRO A 214 -26.40 21.46 -67.51
C PRO A 214 -26.40 21.88 -66.04
N GLU A 215 -27.27 22.83 -65.66
CA GLU A 215 -27.40 23.28 -64.26
C GLU A 215 -27.99 22.19 -63.33
N GLY A 216 -28.95 21.40 -63.82
CA GLY A 216 -29.52 20.27 -63.09
C GLY A 216 -28.51 19.17 -62.82
N ILE A 217 -27.69 18.84 -63.82
CA ILE A 217 -26.61 17.83 -63.70
C ILE A 217 -25.60 18.27 -62.63
N GLU A 218 -25.22 19.55 -62.64
CA GLU A 218 -24.26 20.11 -61.67
C GLU A 218 -24.81 20.08 -60.24
N THR A 219 -26.03 20.55 -60.02
CA THR A 219 -26.69 20.53 -58.70
C THR A 219 -26.92 19.11 -58.17
N SER A 220 -27.29 18.16 -59.04
CA SER A 220 -27.44 16.75 -58.69
C SER A 220 -26.12 16.10 -58.27
N LYS A 221 -25.03 16.39 -59.01
CA LYS A 221 -23.67 15.94 -58.67
C LYS A 221 -23.18 16.54 -57.36
N LEU A 222 -23.39 17.84 -57.14
CA LEU A 222 -22.99 18.54 -55.93
C LEU A 222 -23.66 17.92 -54.69
N PHE A 223 -24.98 17.70 -54.75
CA PHE A 223 -25.72 17.06 -53.66
C PHE A 223 -25.20 15.65 -53.33
N LEU A 224 -24.96 14.83 -54.35
CA LEU A 224 -24.42 13.47 -54.14
C LEU A 224 -23.01 13.51 -53.56
N GLY A 225 -22.16 14.41 -54.06
CA GLY A 225 -20.81 14.63 -53.54
C GLY A 225 -20.81 15.03 -52.07
N GLU A 226 -21.65 15.99 -51.68
CA GLU A 226 -21.81 16.41 -50.28
C GLU A 226 -22.35 15.28 -49.41
N ALA A 227 -23.31 14.50 -49.91
CA ALA A 227 -23.90 13.39 -49.17
C ALA A 227 -22.88 12.26 -48.93
N MET A 228 -22.06 11.93 -49.94
CA MET A 228 -20.99 10.94 -49.79
C MET A 228 -19.89 11.44 -48.85
N SER A 229 -19.46 12.69 -48.99
CA SER A 229 -18.46 13.29 -48.10
C SER A 229 -18.94 13.33 -46.64
N LYS A 230 -20.22 13.61 -46.38
CA LYS A 230 -20.82 13.52 -45.04
C LYS A 230 -20.76 12.10 -44.49
N ILE A 231 -21.15 11.09 -45.27
CA ILE A 231 -21.08 9.69 -44.85
C ILE A 231 -19.64 9.28 -44.54
N GLU A 232 -18.68 9.62 -45.40
CA GLU A 232 -17.25 9.35 -45.18
C GLU A 232 -16.74 10.00 -43.87
N SER A 233 -17.13 11.25 -43.60
CA SER A 233 -16.76 11.94 -42.37
C SER A 233 -17.30 11.24 -41.11
N TYR A 234 -18.55 10.76 -41.15
CA TYR A 234 -19.13 10.01 -40.03
C TYR A 234 -18.50 8.63 -39.84
N VAL A 235 -18.10 7.96 -40.92
CA VAL A 235 -17.37 6.69 -40.86
C VAL A 235 -15.98 6.89 -40.29
N GLN A 236 -15.24 7.90 -40.74
CA GLN A 236 -13.93 8.25 -40.18
C GLN A 236 -14.03 8.59 -38.69
N PHE A 237 -15.05 9.35 -38.29
CA PHE A 237 -15.32 9.65 -36.88
C PHE A 237 -15.53 8.38 -36.04
N LEU A 238 -16.31 7.42 -36.54
CA LEU A 238 -16.53 6.13 -35.88
C LEU A 238 -15.23 5.32 -35.75
N THR A 239 -14.41 5.28 -36.81
CA THR A 239 -13.12 4.58 -36.80
C THR A 239 -12.12 5.21 -35.83
N HIS A 240 -11.99 6.53 -35.83
CA HIS A 240 -11.12 7.23 -34.87
C HIS A 240 -11.56 6.97 -33.42
N THR A 241 -12.87 6.99 -33.15
CA THR A 241 -13.41 6.68 -31.81
C THR A 241 -13.05 5.25 -31.36
N ILE A 242 -13.01 4.27 -32.28
CA ILE A 242 -12.58 2.90 -31.99
C ILE A 242 -11.10 2.82 -31.67
N ASP A 243 -10.25 3.51 -32.44
CA ASP A 243 -8.81 3.48 -32.25
C ASP A 243 -8.40 4.20 -30.96
N ASP A 244 -9.05 5.32 -30.62
CA ASP A 244 -8.86 6.03 -29.36
C ASP A 244 -9.22 5.13 -28.16
N PHE A 245 -10.33 4.39 -28.24
CA PHE A 245 -10.71 3.40 -27.24
C PHE A 245 -9.69 2.25 -27.13
N ARG A 246 -9.22 1.71 -28.25
CA ARG A 246 -8.25 0.60 -28.26
C ARG A 246 -6.89 1.02 -27.70
N ASN A 247 -6.47 2.25 -27.98
CA ASN A 247 -5.21 2.80 -27.47
C ASN A 247 -5.30 3.16 -25.99
N PHE A 248 -6.46 3.55 -25.47
CA PHE A 248 -6.70 3.82 -24.05
C PHE A 248 -6.45 2.60 -23.14
N PHE A 249 -6.68 1.38 -23.63
CA PHE A 249 -6.45 0.15 -22.85
C PHE A 249 -5.14 -0.58 -23.18
N LYS A 250 -4.35 -0.09 -24.16
CA LYS A 250 -3.06 -0.69 -24.47
C LYS A 250 -2.12 -0.53 -23.27
N PRO A 251 -1.53 -1.62 -22.75
CA PRO A 251 -0.57 -1.56 -21.65
C PRO A 251 0.81 -1.04 -22.11
N ASN A 252 0.88 -0.10 -23.05
CA ASN A 252 2.15 0.41 -23.55
C ASN A 252 2.61 1.62 -22.74
N LYS A 253 2.97 1.36 -21.49
CA LYS A 253 3.59 2.29 -20.55
C LYS A 253 5.07 2.45 -20.88
N GLN A 254 5.41 3.08 -22.00
CA GLN A 254 6.80 3.48 -22.25
C GLN A 254 6.95 4.99 -22.04
N LYS A 255 7.93 5.34 -21.21
CA LYS A 255 8.35 6.74 -21.05
C LYS A 255 9.20 7.14 -22.26
N GLU A 256 9.05 8.37 -22.70
CA GLU A 256 9.89 8.97 -23.74
C GLU A 256 10.40 10.34 -23.28
N SER A 257 11.53 10.78 -23.83
CA SER A 257 12.01 12.16 -23.65
C SER A 257 11.17 13.08 -24.54
N VAL A 258 10.52 14.08 -23.94
CA VAL A 258 9.60 14.99 -24.63
C VAL A 258 9.62 16.34 -23.91
N THR A 259 9.20 17.43 -24.56
CA THR A 259 8.96 18.71 -23.88
C THR A 259 7.47 18.97 -23.66
N LEU A 260 7.08 19.73 -22.63
CA LEU A 260 5.68 20.11 -22.44
C LEU A 260 5.10 20.83 -23.67
N ALA A 261 5.91 21.62 -24.37
CA ALA A 261 5.49 22.29 -25.60
C ALA A 261 5.14 21.29 -26.71
N GLN A 262 5.90 20.20 -26.86
CA GLN A 262 5.58 19.14 -27.80
C GLN A 262 4.25 18.44 -27.45
N LEU A 263 4.00 18.18 -26.16
CA LEU A 263 2.76 17.57 -25.70
C LEU A 263 1.54 18.46 -25.96
N VAL A 264 1.67 19.76 -25.70
CA VAL A 264 0.64 20.76 -26.04
C VAL A 264 0.38 20.78 -27.54
N ASN A 265 1.44 20.84 -28.36
CA ASN A 265 1.29 20.85 -29.82
C ASN A 265 0.58 19.59 -30.34
N ARG A 266 0.99 18.39 -29.89
CA ARG A 266 0.31 17.13 -30.23
C ARG A 266 -1.17 17.17 -29.85
N THR A 267 -1.49 17.74 -28.69
CA THR A 267 -2.88 17.87 -28.25
C THR A 267 -3.66 18.83 -29.15
N LEU A 268 -3.07 19.98 -29.52
CA LEU A 268 -3.68 20.97 -30.39
C LEU A 268 -3.85 20.49 -31.83
N GLU A 269 -3.00 19.59 -32.33
CA GLU A 269 -3.21 18.91 -33.61
C GLU A 269 -4.50 18.08 -33.60
N ILE A 270 -4.86 17.50 -32.46
CA ILE A 270 -6.07 16.67 -32.30
C ILE A 270 -7.33 17.52 -32.20
N ILE A 271 -7.34 18.54 -31.34
CA ILE A 271 -8.58 19.27 -30.97
C ILE A 271 -8.61 20.74 -31.43
N GLY A 272 -7.46 21.33 -31.78
CA GLY A 272 -7.33 22.76 -32.03
C GLY A 272 -8.27 23.28 -33.12
N LYS A 273 -8.42 22.54 -34.23
CA LYS A 273 -9.33 22.95 -35.31
C LYS A 273 -10.80 22.95 -34.88
N ALA A 274 -11.19 21.98 -34.06
CA ALA A 274 -12.55 21.92 -33.53
C ALA A 274 -12.83 23.10 -32.59
N LEU A 275 -11.88 23.46 -31.72
CA LEU A 275 -11.98 24.62 -30.82
C LEU A 275 -12.09 25.94 -31.61
N GLU A 276 -11.30 26.11 -32.66
CA GLU A 276 -11.35 27.29 -33.53
C GLU A 276 -12.70 27.42 -34.25
N ILE A 277 -13.23 26.32 -34.81
CA ILE A 277 -14.57 26.29 -35.45
C ILE A 277 -15.66 26.69 -34.44
N ASN A 278 -15.49 26.33 -33.17
CA ASN A 278 -16.40 26.69 -32.10
C ASN A 278 -16.16 28.11 -31.54
N GLY A 279 -15.30 28.92 -32.18
CA GLY A 279 -15.07 30.32 -31.84
C GLY A 279 -14.19 30.52 -30.60
N ILE A 280 -13.42 29.51 -30.21
CA ILE A 280 -12.53 29.56 -29.04
C ILE A 280 -11.12 29.93 -29.50
N THR A 281 -10.59 31.02 -28.93
CA THR A 281 -9.20 31.45 -29.20
C THR A 281 -8.25 30.79 -28.21
N ILE A 282 -7.19 30.15 -28.69
CA ILE A 282 -6.18 29.49 -27.87
C ILE A 282 -4.89 30.29 -27.92
N ASN A 283 -4.38 30.68 -26.75
CA ASN A 283 -3.09 31.35 -26.61
C ASN A 283 -2.12 30.41 -25.87
N VAL A 284 -0.94 30.18 -26.45
CA VAL A 284 0.10 29.34 -25.84
C VAL A 284 1.30 30.22 -25.51
N GLU A 285 1.63 30.31 -24.22
CA GLU A 285 2.79 31.03 -23.70
C GLU A 285 3.83 30.04 -23.18
N THR A 286 4.90 29.85 -23.94
CA THR A 286 6.00 28.95 -23.56
C THR A 286 7.14 29.76 -22.97
N ARG A 287 7.39 29.61 -21.66
CA ARG A 287 8.49 30.26 -20.93
C ARG A 287 9.63 29.31 -20.58
N SER A 288 9.43 28.01 -20.82
CA SER A 288 10.41 26.93 -20.63
C SER A 288 10.27 25.87 -21.73
N ASN A 289 11.37 25.20 -22.09
CA ASN A 289 11.38 24.12 -23.08
C ASN A 289 12.34 22.98 -22.68
N HIS A 290 12.36 22.64 -21.39
CA HIS A 290 13.18 21.54 -20.88
C HIS A 290 12.57 20.19 -21.25
N GLU A 291 13.41 19.19 -21.50
CA GLU A 291 12.96 17.81 -21.71
C GLU A 291 12.55 17.17 -20.38
N LEU A 292 11.56 16.29 -20.45
CA LEU A 292 11.06 15.49 -19.34
C LEU A 292 10.89 14.04 -19.79
N PHE A 293 11.14 13.10 -18.87
CA PHE A 293 11.03 11.68 -19.14
C PHE A 293 9.72 11.13 -18.58
N THR A 294 8.66 11.11 -19.40
CA THR A 294 7.30 10.75 -18.96
C THR A 294 6.53 9.90 -19.98
N TYR A 295 5.35 9.45 -19.58
CA TYR A 295 4.37 8.81 -20.45
C TYR A 295 3.66 9.85 -21.33
N ALA A 296 4.31 10.25 -22.43
CA ALA A 296 3.83 11.33 -23.30
C ALA A 296 2.36 11.19 -23.75
N ASN A 297 1.92 9.97 -24.07
CA ASN A 297 0.54 9.72 -24.47
C ASN A 297 -0.45 9.93 -23.31
N GLU A 298 -0.09 9.52 -22.09
CA GLU A 298 -0.97 9.70 -20.93
C GLU A 298 -1.07 11.18 -20.55
N VAL A 299 0.04 11.92 -20.60
CA VAL A 299 0.01 13.38 -20.35
C VAL A 299 -0.75 14.13 -21.44
N THR A 300 -0.56 13.76 -22.72
CA THR A 300 -1.36 14.32 -23.84
C THR A 300 -2.85 14.11 -23.61
N GLN A 301 -3.24 12.93 -23.10
CA GLN A 301 -4.63 12.63 -22.76
C GLN A 301 -5.18 13.52 -21.64
N VAL A 302 -4.38 13.78 -20.59
CA VAL A 302 -4.74 14.71 -19.51
C VAL A 302 -5.02 16.11 -20.07
N ILE A 303 -4.12 16.63 -20.90
CA ILE A 303 -4.26 17.96 -21.53
C ILE A 303 -5.52 18.00 -22.40
N LEU A 304 -5.75 16.96 -23.22
CA LEU A 304 -6.94 16.86 -24.07
C LEU A 304 -8.24 16.88 -23.26
N ASN A 305 -8.28 16.14 -22.15
CA ASN A 305 -9.45 16.07 -21.27
C ASN A 305 -9.76 17.43 -20.62
N ILE A 306 -8.74 18.17 -20.18
CA ILE A 306 -8.92 19.51 -19.61
C ILE A 306 -9.44 20.48 -20.68
N LEU A 307 -8.86 20.48 -21.88
CA LEU A 307 -9.31 21.33 -22.99
C LEU A 307 -10.76 21.02 -23.40
N LYS A 308 -11.16 19.75 -23.38
CA LYS A 308 -12.55 19.36 -23.66
C LYS A 308 -13.50 19.86 -22.58
N ASN A 309 -13.11 19.78 -21.31
CA ASN A 309 -13.89 20.32 -20.21
C ASN A 309 -14.08 21.84 -20.34
N ALA A 310 -13.03 22.57 -20.71
CA ALA A 310 -13.12 24.00 -20.99
C ALA A 310 -14.09 24.29 -22.15
N GLU A 311 -13.95 23.57 -23.28
CA GLU A 311 -14.86 23.70 -24.43
C GLU A 311 -16.34 23.50 -24.05
N ASP A 312 -16.63 22.46 -23.29
CA ASP A 312 -17.99 22.12 -22.87
C ASP A 312 -18.60 23.24 -22.01
N VAL A 313 -17.85 23.76 -21.04
CA VAL A 313 -18.34 24.84 -20.15
C VAL A 313 -18.51 26.14 -20.92
N ILE A 314 -17.58 26.46 -21.83
CA ILE A 314 -17.69 27.61 -22.73
C ILE A 314 -18.97 27.55 -23.56
N LYS A 315 -19.29 26.38 -24.12
CA LYS A 315 -20.51 26.15 -24.91
C LYS A 315 -21.76 26.23 -24.05
N GLU A 316 -21.75 25.58 -22.90
CA GLU A 316 -22.88 25.54 -21.97
C GLU A 316 -23.26 26.94 -21.46
N ARG A 317 -22.26 27.77 -21.17
CA ARG A 317 -22.44 29.14 -20.65
C ARG A 317 -22.50 30.20 -21.76
N GLU A 318 -22.45 29.79 -23.03
CA GLU A 318 -22.51 30.68 -24.20
C GLU A 318 -21.51 31.86 -24.13
N ILE A 319 -20.28 31.57 -23.69
CA ILE A 319 -19.27 32.62 -23.44
C ILE A 319 -18.92 33.36 -24.74
N LYS A 320 -19.13 34.68 -24.74
CA LYS A 320 -18.72 35.56 -25.85
C LYS A 320 -17.23 35.85 -25.75
N ARG A 321 -16.51 35.74 -26.87
CA ARG A 321 -15.03 35.85 -26.93
C ARG A 321 -14.36 34.80 -26.03
N ALA A 322 -14.70 33.54 -26.27
CA ALA A 322 -14.13 32.42 -25.54
C ALA A 322 -12.61 32.33 -25.73
N GLN A 323 -11.89 32.16 -24.63
CA GLN A 323 -10.43 32.10 -24.61
C GLN A 323 -9.94 30.99 -23.70
N ILE A 324 -8.88 30.31 -24.14
CA ILE A 324 -8.11 29.37 -23.33
C ILE A 324 -6.65 29.81 -23.39
N LEU A 325 -6.04 30.03 -22.22
CA LEU A 325 -4.64 30.34 -22.05
C LEU A 325 -3.91 29.08 -21.57
N ILE A 326 -2.88 28.67 -22.30
CA ILE A 326 -1.96 27.59 -21.91
C ILE A 326 -0.61 28.23 -21.60
N THR A 327 -0.12 28.09 -20.37
CA THR A 327 1.19 28.61 -19.96
C THR A 327 2.09 27.44 -19.58
N ILE A 328 3.32 27.45 -20.10
CA ILE A 328 4.36 26.49 -19.75
C ILE A 328 5.49 27.23 -19.06
N GLU A 329 5.79 26.84 -17.83
CA GLU A 329 6.82 27.46 -16.98
C GLU A 329 7.59 26.41 -16.17
N ASN A 330 8.70 26.83 -15.56
CA ASN A 330 9.48 25.99 -14.66
C ASN A 330 9.53 26.65 -13.27
N GLU A 331 9.42 25.82 -12.24
CA GLU A 331 9.57 26.21 -10.84
C GLU A 331 10.48 25.19 -10.13
N GLY A 332 11.75 25.55 -9.94
CA GLY A 332 12.75 24.63 -9.36
C GLY A 332 12.94 23.40 -10.25
N SER A 333 12.73 22.21 -9.68
CA SER A 333 12.80 20.91 -10.39
C SER A 333 11.48 20.50 -11.06
N TRP A 334 10.48 21.38 -11.09
CA TRP A 334 9.17 21.11 -11.65
C TRP A 334 8.97 21.85 -12.95
N GLN A 335 8.51 21.14 -13.97
CA GLN A 335 7.89 21.73 -15.15
C GLN A 335 6.39 21.81 -14.95
N ILE A 336 5.82 22.97 -15.27
CA ILE A 336 4.43 23.29 -14.98
C ILE A 336 3.72 23.65 -16.29
N ILE A 337 2.58 23.01 -16.52
CA ILE A 337 1.60 23.44 -17.51
C ILE A 337 0.34 23.91 -16.80
N SER A 338 -0.05 25.15 -17.09
CA SER A 338 -1.31 25.75 -16.66
C SER A 338 -2.25 25.87 -17.84
N ILE A 339 -3.51 25.45 -17.68
CA ILE A 339 -4.57 25.60 -18.67
C ILE A 339 -5.71 26.36 -18.01
N GLU A 340 -6.01 27.55 -18.51
CA GLU A 340 -6.96 28.49 -17.91
C GLU A 340 -8.00 28.94 -18.93
N ASP A 341 -9.28 28.81 -18.58
CA ASP A 341 -10.40 29.30 -19.40
C ASP A 341 -10.99 30.60 -18.85
N ASN A 342 -11.78 31.29 -19.68
CA ASN A 342 -12.54 32.48 -19.29
C ASN A 342 -14.04 32.20 -19.05
N ALA A 343 -14.38 30.97 -18.63
CA ALA A 343 -15.76 30.51 -18.57
C ALA A 343 -16.40 30.67 -17.18
N GLY A 344 -15.81 31.43 -16.27
CA GLY A 344 -16.41 31.78 -14.97
C GLY A 344 -16.21 30.75 -13.86
N GLY A 345 -15.19 29.88 -13.97
CA GLY A 345 -14.70 29.07 -12.86
C GLY A 345 -15.59 27.93 -12.38
N ILE A 346 -15.08 27.22 -11.37
CA ILE A 346 -15.67 26.05 -10.71
C ILE A 346 -16.30 26.51 -9.39
N PRO A 347 -17.57 26.18 -9.08
CA PRO A 347 -18.17 26.55 -7.79
C PRO A 347 -17.35 26.06 -6.58
N GLU A 348 -17.22 26.87 -5.52
CA GLU A 348 -16.41 26.52 -4.34
C GLU A 348 -16.88 25.24 -3.64
N SER A 349 -18.19 24.98 -3.64
CA SER A 349 -18.75 23.73 -3.10
C SER A 349 -18.41 22.49 -3.94
N VAL A 350 -17.98 22.68 -5.19
CA VAL A 350 -17.70 21.63 -6.15
C VAL A 350 -16.20 21.36 -6.25
N LEU A 351 -15.37 22.41 -6.16
CA LEU A 351 -13.92 22.37 -6.36
C LEU A 351 -13.21 21.24 -5.57
N PRO A 352 -13.52 20.96 -4.29
CA PRO A 352 -12.88 19.88 -3.54
C PRO A 352 -13.15 18.47 -4.10
N HIS A 353 -14.27 18.30 -4.80
CA HIS A 353 -14.79 17.01 -5.24
C HIS A 353 -14.55 16.71 -6.72
N ILE A 354 -14.04 17.65 -7.51
CA ILE A 354 -13.93 17.48 -8.98
C ILE A 354 -13.01 16.33 -9.41
N PHE A 355 -12.10 15.91 -8.53
CA PHE A 355 -11.19 14.80 -8.75
C PHE A 355 -11.69 13.49 -8.10
N GLU A 356 -12.86 13.50 -7.45
CA GLU A 356 -13.48 12.27 -6.96
C GLU A 356 -14.06 11.47 -8.12
N PRO A 357 -13.99 10.12 -8.06
CA PRO A 357 -14.57 9.29 -9.09
C PRO A 357 -16.11 9.48 -9.15
N TYR A 358 -16.66 9.48 -10.37
CA TYR A 358 -18.09 9.66 -10.66
C TYR A 358 -18.67 11.03 -10.31
N PHE A 359 -17.85 11.95 -9.82
CA PHE A 359 -18.30 13.30 -9.55
C PHE A 359 -18.46 14.07 -10.87
N SER A 360 -19.68 14.51 -11.17
CA SER A 360 -19.96 15.36 -12.33
C SER A 360 -21.08 16.35 -12.04
N THR A 361 -20.88 17.60 -12.46
CA THR A 361 -21.94 18.63 -12.47
C THR A 361 -22.83 18.54 -13.71
N LYS A 362 -22.53 17.64 -14.65
CA LYS A 362 -23.24 17.48 -15.94
C LYS A 362 -24.30 16.36 -15.89
N SER A 363 -24.97 16.18 -14.76
CA SER A 363 -25.81 15.01 -14.44
C SER A 363 -26.94 14.67 -15.44
N GLU A 364 -27.34 15.58 -16.32
CA GLU A 364 -28.32 15.33 -17.40
C GLU A 364 -27.71 15.23 -18.82
N LYS A 365 -26.41 15.57 -19.00
CA LYS A 365 -25.71 15.61 -20.30
C LYS A 365 -24.44 14.75 -20.28
N ASN A 366 -24.57 13.43 -20.27
CA ASN A 366 -23.53 12.44 -20.64
C ASN A 366 -22.14 12.56 -19.94
N GLY A 367 -22.01 13.29 -18.82
CA GLY A 367 -20.75 13.40 -18.09
C GLY A 367 -20.55 12.19 -17.18
N THR A 368 -19.55 11.35 -17.47
CA THR A 368 -19.25 10.15 -16.66
C THR A 368 -18.63 10.46 -15.30
N GLY A 369 -18.14 11.69 -15.09
CA GLY A 369 -17.43 12.09 -13.86
C GLY A 369 -16.08 11.40 -13.66
N LEU A 370 -15.57 10.68 -14.67
CA LEU A 370 -14.32 9.93 -14.58
C LEU A 370 -13.12 10.68 -15.18
N GLY A 371 -13.35 11.66 -16.06
CA GLY A 371 -12.28 12.32 -16.81
C GLY A 371 -11.22 12.95 -15.90
N LEU A 372 -11.63 13.82 -14.98
CA LEU A 372 -10.71 14.52 -14.07
C LEU A 372 -10.10 13.57 -13.03
N TYR A 373 -10.86 12.60 -12.51
CA TYR A 373 -10.32 11.53 -11.66
C TYR A 373 -9.18 10.78 -12.36
N MET A 374 -9.40 10.36 -13.62
CA MET A 374 -8.36 9.69 -14.41
C MET A 374 -7.17 10.61 -14.70
N SER A 375 -7.42 11.90 -14.92
CA SER A 375 -6.33 12.87 -15.06
C SER A 375 -5.46 12.94 -13.80
N LYS A 376 -6.08 12.86 -12.62
CA LYS A 376 -5.36 12.81 -11.33
C LYS A 376 -4.58 11.51 -11.17
N THR A 377 -5.19 10.36 -11.41
CA THR A 377 -4.49 9.06 -11.38
C THR A 377 -3.29 9.03 -12.34
N ILE A 378 -3.44 9.51 -13.57
CA ILE A 378 -2.34 9.56 -14.53
C ILE A 378 -1.19 10.43 -14.01
N ILE A 379 -1.49 11.66 -13.60
CA ILE A 379 -0.45 12.60 -13.19
C ILE A 379 0.21 12.15 -11.88
N GLU A 380 -0.57 11.82 -10.85
CA GLU A 380 -0.04 11.53 -9.52
C GLU A 380 0.50 10.11 -9.39
N GLU A 381 -0.22 9.10 -9.89
CA GLU A 381 0.16 7.69 -9.70
C GLU A 381 1.09 7.15 -10.80
N HIS A 382 0.89 7.55 -12.07
CA HIS A 382 1.75 7.07 -13.17
C HIS A 382 2.97 7.96 -13.37
N CYS A 383 2.76 9.27 -13.49
CA CYS A 383 3.83 10.23 -13.79
C CYS A 383 4.59 10.70 -12.54
N GLY A 384 4.08 10.47 -11.33
CA GLY A 384 4.70 10.96 -10.09
C GLY A 384 4.65 12.49 -9.94
N GLY A 385 3.67 13.12 -10.58
CA GLY A 385 3.44 14.56 -10.60
C GLY A 385 2.35 15.03 -9.64
N GLU A 386 1.86 16.24 -9.86
CA GLU A 386 0.74 16.85 -9.12
C GLU A 386 -0.23 17.51 -10.11
N ILE A 387 -1.55 17.33 -9.91
CA ILE A 387 -2.56 18.10 -10.65
C ILE A 387 -3.46 18.86 -9.67
N LEU A 388 -3.66 20.15 -9.95
CA LEU A 388 -4.43 21.06 -9.12
C LEU A 388 -5.47 21.77 -9.97
N ALA A 389 -6.58 22.15 -9.35
CA ALA A 389 -7.56 23.05 -9.93
C ALA A 389 -7.81 24.22 -8.98
N SER A 390 -7.95 25.40 -9.55
CA SER A 390 -8.22 26.64 -8.81
C SER A 390 -9.06 27.57 -9.67
N ASN A 391 -9.68 28.57 -9.04
CA ASN A 391 -10.29 29.68 -9.76
C ASN A 391 -9.36 30.88 -9.76
N THR A 392 -9.32 31.58 -10.88
CA THR A 392 -8.64 32.86 -11.02
C THR A 392 -9.67 33.96 -11.33
N SER A 393 -9.19 35.19 -11.55
CA SER A 393 -10.04 36.27 -12.06
C SER A 393 -10.57 36.02 -13.48
N MET A 394 -10.00 35.07 -14.23
CA MET A 394 -10.43 34.73 -15.60
C MET A 394 -11.49 33.63 -15.59
N GLY A 395 -11.24 32.55 -14.87
CA GLY A 395 -12.11 31.38 -14.84
C GLY A 395 -11.46 30.21 -14.11
N ALA A 396 -11.63 29.00 -14.65
CA ALA A 396 -11.03 27.81 -14.06
C ALA A 396 -9.60 27.63 -14.56
N LYS A 397 -8.67 27.35 -13.65
CA LYS A 397 -7.27 27.07 -13.95
C LYS A 397 -6.89 25.70 -13.43
N PHE A 398 -6.46 24.84 -14.36
CA PHE A 398 -5.84 23.56 -14.05
C PHE A 398 -4.32 23.68 -14.16
N THR A 399 -3.61 23.19 -13.16
CA THR A 399 -2.15 23.22 -13.10
C THR A 399 -1.63 21.80 -12.97
N ILE A 400 -0.80 21.36 -13.90
CA ILE A 400 -0.11 20.06 -13.87
C ILE A 400 1.37 20.32 -13.63
N LYS A 401 1.94 19.67 -12.63
CA LYS A 401 3.36 19.71 -12.31
C LYS A 401 3.98 18.34 -12.54
N LEU A 402 5.08 18.31 -13.28
CA LEU A 402 5.89 17.11 -13.54
C LEU A 402 7.34 17.39 -13.15
N GLN A 403 7.99 16.44 -12.47
CA GLN A 403 9.41 16.59 -12.14
C GLN A 403 10.28 16.43 -13.39
N GLU A 404 11.34 17.23 -13.47
CA GLU A 404 12.48 16.94 -14.35
C GLU A 404 13.10 15.61 -13.88
N GLY A 405 13.21 14.66 -14.82
CA GLY A 405 13.61 13.27 -14.54
C GLY A 405 15.09 13.07 -14.31
#